data_AF-F2DYJ7-F1
#
_entry.id   AF-F2DYJ7-F1
#
_cell.length_a   1.000
_cell.length_b   1.000
_cell.length_c   1.000
_cell.angle_alpha   90.00
_cell.angle_beta   90.00
_cell.angle_gamma   90.00
#
_symmetry.space_group_name_H-M   'P 1'
#
loop_
_entity.id
_entity.type
_entity.pdbx_description
1 polymer ?
#
loop_
_entity_poly.entity_id
_entity_poly.type
_entity_poly.pdbx_seq_one_letter_code
_entity_poly.pdbx_strand_id
1 'polypeptide(L)'
;AGGLGRPGRPARGGNKQMQKTINNVKITLICGFITILVLRGTVGINLIAFSGDGGGDAAADAKVAEDIERILREIRSDSDPDEGDQPVDASSGNSTTMPVVEEKNYTLGPSITRWNAKRRQWLSQNPGFPSRDARGNPRILLVTGSSPGPCDNPAGDHYLLKPTKNKIDYCRIHGIEIVHNMVHLDRELSGYWSKLPLLRRLMLSHPEVEWVWWMDSDALFTDMGFEVPLSRYEGSNLVIHGYPELLNKQRSWVALNTGSFLLRNCQWSMELLDAWAPMGPKGRVREAAGKVLTASLTGRPAFEADDQSALIHLLLTEKERWMEKVYVENEYYLHGFWAGLVDKYEEMMEKHHPGLGDERWPFITHFVGCKPCGSYGDYPVEQCLTGMERAFNFADNQVLRLYGFRHRSLTNPKVKPVANRTASPLQNKEASLKMDAKIET
;
A
#
# COMPACT_ATOMS: atom_id res chain seq x y z
N ALA A 1 -89.85 26.98 -21.35
CA ALA A 1 -89.05 26.47 -20.22
C ALA A 1 -88.03 25.46 -20.75
N GLY A 2 -86.75 25.64 -20.41
CA GLY A 2 -85.70 24.60 -20.44
C GLY A 2 -85.07 24.20 -21.78
N GLY A 3 -83.82 24.63 -22.01
CA GLY A 3 -82.72 23.70 -22.32
C GLY A 3 -82.09 23.67 -23.72
N LEU A 4 -80.79 24.03 -23.73
CA LEU A 4 -79.65 23.45 -24.49
C LEU A 4 -79.30 23.93 -25.91
N GLY A 5 -78.00 24.24 -26.09
CA GLY A 5 -77.27 24.10 -27.35
C GLY A 5 -76.23 25.19 -27.69
N ARG A 6 -74.97 25.03 -27.26
CA ARG A 6 -73.79 25.80 -27.75
C ARG A 6 -73.23 25.17 -29.05
N PRO A 7 -72.68 25.95 -30.01
CA PRO A 7 -71.94 25.41 -31.16
C PRO A 7 -70.41 25.49 -31.01
N GLY A 8 -69.70 24.54 -31.63
CA GLY A 8 -68.24 24.43 -31.69
C GLY A 8 -67.58 25.18 -32.87
N ARG A 9 -66.25 25.35 -32.81
CA ARG A 9 -65.36 25.92 -33.84
C ARG A 9 -64.26 24.91 -34.23
N PRO A 10 -63.74 24.93 -35.47
CA PRO A 10 -62.75 23.96 -35.95
C PRO A 10 -61.28 24.39 -35.80
N ALA A 11 -60.39 23.40 -35.96
CA ALA A 11 -58.97 23.38 -35.66
C ALA A 11 -58.03 23.90 -36.78
N ARG A 12 -56.83 24.34 -36.39
CA ARG A 12 -55.64 24.53 -37.25
C ARG A 12 -54.42 23.95 -36.51
N GLY A 13 -53.87 22.84 -37.00
CA GLY A 13 -52.69 22.17 -36.43
C GLY A 13 -51.71 21.78 -37.54
N GLY A 14 -50.49 22.32 -37.48
CA GLY A 14 -49.42 22.00 -38.42
C GLY A 14 -48.25 22.96 -38.26
N ASN A 15 -47.33 22.67 -37.32
CA ASN A 15 -45.92 23.13 -37.34
C ASN A 15 -45.07 22.73 -36.11
N LYS A 16 -45.60 21.98 -35.13
CA LYS A 16 -44.81 21.56 -33.95
C LYS A 16 -44.12 20.20 -34.05
N GLN A 17 -44.48 19.37 -35.04
CA GLN A 17 -43.97 18.00 -35.15
C GLN A 17 -42.69 17.90 -36.01
N MET A 18 -42.53 18.78 -36.99
CA MET A 18 -41.37 18.80 -37.89
C MET A 18 -40.08 19.33 -37.20
N GLN A 19 -40.22 20.23 -36.22
CA GLN A 19 -39.10 20.76 -35.44
C GLN A 19 -38.48 19.72 -34.49
N LYS A 20 -39.29 18.80 -33.94
CA LYS A 20 -38.81 17.72 -33.06
C LYS A 20 -38.03 16.65 -33.83
N THR A 21 -38.46 16.32 -35.04
CA THR A 21 -37.77 15.33 -35.88
C THR A 21 -36.38 15.82 -36.32
N ILE A 22 -36.23 17.11 -36.62
CA ILE A 22 -34.93 17.69 -37.04
C ILE A 22 -33.93 17.75 -35.87
N ASN A 23 -34.38 18.06 -34.66
CA ASN A 23 -33.50 18.07 -33.49
C ASN A 23 -33.04 16.67 -33.08
N ASN A 24 -33.90 15.65 -33.22
CA ASN A 24 -33.50 14.27 -32.93
C ASN A 24 -32.48 13.74 -33.95
N VAL A 25 -32.60 14.09 -35.24
CA VAL A 25 -31.60 13.70 -36.27
C VAL A 25 -30.24 14.37 -36.03
N LYS A 26 -30.22 15.63 -35.58
CA LYS A 26 -28.97 16.33 -35.22
C LYS A 26 -28.26 15.69 -34.03
N ILE A 27 -29.02 15.28 -32.99
CA ILE A 27 -28.45 14.60 -31.83
C ILE A 27 -27.89 13.21 -32.23
N THR A 28 -28.58 12.45 -33.07
CA THR A 28 -28.08 11.14 -33.55
C THR A 28 -26.81 11.27 -34.39
N LEU A 29 -26.68 12.32 -35.22
CA LEU A 29 -25.47 12.58 -35.99
C LEU A 29 -24.29 13.01 -35.11
N ILE A 30 -24.54 13.82 -34.09
CA ILE A 30 -23.52 14.23 -33.10
C ILE A 30 -23.07 13.02 -32.28
N CYS A 31 -24.00 12.19 -31.79
CA CYS A 31 -23.65 10.95 -31.09
C CYS A 31 -22.88 9.98 -31.98
N GLY A 32 -23.25 9.86 -33.26
CA GLY A 32 -22.51 9.05 -34.24
C GLY A 32 -21.10 9.59 -34.51
N PHE A 33 -20.92 10.91 -34.61
CA PHE A 33 -19.61 11.53 -34.80
C PHE A 33 -18.70 11.41 -33.57
N ILE A 34 -19.27 11.57 -32.36
CA ILE A 34 -18.55 11.33 -31.10
C ILE A 34 -18.15 9.85 -31.00
N THR A 35 -19.02 8.92 -31.40
CA THR A 35 -18.71 7.48 -31.40
C THR A 35 -17.60 7.15 -32.41
N ILE A 36 -17.58 7.78 -33.58
CA ILE A 36 -16.50 7.63 -34.57
C ILE A 36 -15.19 8.27 -34.07
N LEU A 37 -15.24 9.39 -33.35
CA LEU A 37 -14.05 10.00 -32.72
C LEU A 37 -13.51 9.14 -31.58
N VAL A 38 -14.38 8.54 -30.77
CA VAL A 38 -14.00 7.61 -29.69
C VAL A 38 -13.44 6.32 -30.27
N LEU A 39 -14.02 5.79 -31.36
CA LEU A 39 -13.52 4.60 -32.07
C LEU A 39 -12.23 4.88 -32.87
N ARG A 40 -12.04 6.09 -33.40
CA ARG A 40 -10.76 6.50 -34.03
C ARG A 40 -9.68 6.86 -33.01
N GLY A 41 -10.06 7.32 -31.81
CA GLY A 41 -9.15 7.50 -30.68
C GLY A 41 -8.69 6.19 -30.04
N THR A 42 -9.42 5.10 -30.26
CA THR A 42 -9.10 3.76 -29.73
C THR A 42 -8.51 2.79 -30.75
N VAL A 43 -8.44 3.14 -32.05
CA VAL A 43 -7.96 2.25 -33.14
C VAL A 43 -6.87 2.88 -34.04
N GLY A 44 -6.06 3.80 -33.53
CA GLY A 44 -4.80 4.19 -34.17
C GLY A 44 -3.89 4.77 -33.11
N ILE A 45 -2.86 4.07 -32.63
CA ILE A 45 -1.62 3.76 -33.34
C ILE A 45 -1.15 2.35 -32.95
N ASN A 46 -1.32 1.35 -33.83
CA ASN A 46 -0.56 0.08 -33.75
C ASN A 46 -0.68 -0.72 -35.06
N LEU A 47 -0.48 -0.05 -36.20
CA LEU A 47 -0.32 -0.73 -37.49
C LEU A 47 0.65 0.08 -38.35
N ILE A 48 1.94 -0.21 -38.16
CA ILE A 48 3.10 -0.12 -39.07
C ILE A 48 4.34 0.02 -38.16
N ALA A 49 4.79 -1.09 -37.59
CA ALA A 49 6.15 -1.29 -37.08
C ALA A 49 6.33 -2.76 -36.67
N PHE A 50 6.19 -3.69 -37.62
CA PHE A 50 6.75 -5.04 -37.47
C PHE A 50 7.87 -5.18 -38.48
N SER A 51 9.08 -4.85 -38.04
CA SER A 51 10.38 -5.30 -38.58
C SER A 51 11.45 -4.77 -37.63
N GLY A 52 11.95 -5.60 -36.71
CA GLY A 52 13.10 -5.24 -35.88
C GLY A 52 13.00 -5.77 -34.46
N ASP A 53 13.74 -6.84 -34.21
CA ASP A 53 14.06 -7.44 -32.92
C ASP A 53 14.69 -6.42 -31.95
N GLY A 54 14.27 -6.45 -30.67
CA GLY A 54 14.81 -5.63 -29.58
C GLY A 54 13.88 -4.51 -29.06
N GLY A 55 12.96 -4.80 -28.13
CA GLY A 55 12.03 -3.80 -27.60
C GLY A 55 11.35 -4.13 -26.26
N GLY A 56 12.00 -4.90 -25.38
CA GLY A 56 11.46 -5.23 -24.06
C GLY A 56 11.41 -4.04 -23.09
N ASP A 57 12.37 -3.12 -23.19
CA ASP A 57 12.54 -2.04 -22.20
C ASP A 57 11.61 -0.85 -22.44
N ALA A 58 11.36 -0.48 -23.70
CA ALA A 58 10.56 0.70 -24.02
C ALA A 58 9.06 0.55 -23.66
N ALA A 59 8.52 -0.67 -23.73
CA ALA A 59 7.13 -0.94 -23.36
C ALA A 59 6.95 -1.00 -21.82
N ALA A 60 7.95 -1.50 -21.09
CA ALA A 60 7.97 -1.48 -19.63
C ALA A 60 8.10 -0.05 -19.11
N ASP A 61 9.01 0.75 -19.67
CA ASP A 61 9.21 2.15 -19.30
C ASP A 61 7.98 3.02 -19.59
N ALA A 62 7.31 2.79 -20.73
CA ALA A 62 6.06 3.50 -21.06
C ALA A 62 4.91 3.16 -20.09
N LYS A 63 4.83 1.90 -19.64
CA LYS A 63 3.81 1.42 -18.69
C LYS A 63 4.05 1.93 -17.26
N VAL A 64 5.32 1.99 -16.84
CA VAL A 64 5.73 2.61 -15.57
C VAL A 64 5.42 4.10 -15.58
N ALA A 65 5.69 4.81 -16.69
CA ALA A 65 5.33 6.21 -16.84
C ALA A 65 3.81 6.45 -16.79
N GLU A 66 3.01 5.57 -17.40
CA GLU A 66 1.54 5.66 -17.36
C GLU A 66 0.97 5.39 -15.96
N ASP A 67 1.49 4.39 -15.24
CA ASP A 67 1.09 4.10 -13.87
C ASP A 67 1.50 5.23 -12.91
N ILE A 68 2.70 5.81 -13.09
CA ILE A 68 3.14 7.00 -12.38
C ILE A 68 2.21 8.18 -12.66
N GLU A 69 1.87 8.43 -13.92
CA GLU A 69 1.00 9.56 -14.29
C GLU A 69 -0.43 9.36 -13.77
N ARG A 70 -0.93 8.11 -13.73
CA ARG A 70 -2.22 7.76 -13.11
C ARG A 70 -2.20 8.00 -11.60
N ILE A 71 -1.19 7.47 -10.90
CA ILE A 71 -1.02 7.67 -9.45
C ILE A 71 -0.90 9.16 -9.13
N LEU A 72 -0.12 9.92 -9.90
CA LEU A 72 0.03 11.36 -9.72
C LEU A 72 -1.25 12.14 -10.03
N ARG A 73 -2.07 11.72 -11.01
CA ARG A 73 -3.37 12.36 -11.29
C ARG A 73 -4.38 12.09 -10.18
N GLU A 74 -4.41 10.88 -9.64
CA GLU A 74 -5.30 10.52 -8.52
C GLU A 74 -4.91 11.26 -7.24
N ILE A 75 -3.61 11.39 -6.93
CA ILE A 75 -3.13 12.18 -5.77
C ILE A 75 -3.38 13.69 -5.93
N ARG A 76 -3.32 14.22 -7.16
CA ARG A 76 -3.52 15.67 -7.43
C ARG A 76 -4.99 16.10 -7.52
N SER A 77 -5.92 15.15 -7.67
CA SER A 77 -7.34 15.45 -7.88
C SER A 77 -8.08 15.86 -6.60
N ASP A 78 -7.55 15.48 -5.43
CA ASP A 78 -8.18 15.78 -4.14
C ASP A 78 -7.29 16.71 -3.32
N SER A 79 -7.59 18.00 -3.41
CA SER A 79 -7.11 19.03 -2.51
C SER A 79 -8.29 19.94 -2.22
N ASP A 80 -8.84 19.84 -1.02
CA ASP A 80 -9.93 20.69 -0.52
C ASP A 80 -9.78 20.86 1.01
N PRO A 81 -10.43 21.88 1.62
CA PRO A 81 -9.73 23.02 2.20
C PRO A 81 -9.53 22.94 3.73
N ASP A 82 -8.66 23.83 4.23
CA ASP A 82 -8.35 24.12 5.63
C ASP A 82 -9.56 23.99 6.59
N GLU A 83 -9.37 23.26 7.69
CA GLU A 83 -10.04 23.52 8.97
C GLU A 83 -9.06 24.33 9.83
N GLY A 84 -9.38 25.50 10.38
CA GLY A 84 -10.62 25.83 11.07
C GLY A 84 -10.33 25.87 12.58
N ASP A 85 -9.57 26.87 13.03
CA ASP A 85 -9.24 27.09 14.45
C ASP A 85 -10.52 27.17 15.30
N GLN A 86 -10.62 26.32 16.33
CA GLN A 86 -11.53 26.56 17.45
C GLN A 86 -10.82 27.30 18.57
N PRO A 87 -11.45 28.35 19.15
CA PRO A 87 -10.81 29.22 20.11
C PRO A 87 -10.71 28.56 21.48
N VAL A 88 -9.50 28.55 22.04
CA VAL A 88 -9.25 28.18 23.44
C VAL A 88 -9.51 29.40 24.33
N ASP A 89 -10.38 29.19 25.30
CA ASP A 89 -10.91 30.20 26.24
C ASP A 89 -9.80 30.87 27.06
N ALA A 90 -9.74 32.20 27.02
CA ALA A 90 -8.81 33.00 27.79
C ALA A 90 -9.45 33.46 29.10
N SER A 91 -8.99 32.92 30.23
CA SER A 91 -9.15 33.57 31.53
C SER A 91 -7.88 33.51 32.39
N SER A 92 -7.16 34.63 32.35
CA SER A 92 -6.41 35.34 33.39
C SER A 92 -5.71 34.55 34.53
N GLY A 93 -4.38 34.64 34.53
CA GLY A 93 -3.54 34.46 35.72
C GLY A 93 -2.05 34.72 35.44
N ASN A 94 -1.61 35.96 35.64
CA ASN A 94 -0.21 36.38 35.52
C ASN A 94 0.72 35.54 36.42
N SER A 95 1.73 34.89 35.83
CA SER A 95 3.07 34.82 36.42
C SER A 95 4.14 34.51 35.38
N THR A 96 5.11 35.40 35.34
CA THR A 96 6.35 35.42 34.57
C THR A 96 7.19 34.16 34.77
N THR A 97 7.33 33.37 33.71
CA THR A 97 8.57 32.83 33.09
C THR A 97 8.15 31.64 32.25
N MET A 98 8.08 31.82 30.92
CA MET A 98 8.00 30.69 30.00
C MET A 98 9.27 29.85 30.22
N PRO A 99 9.18 28.53 30.51
CA PRO A 99 10.37 27.72 30.47
C PRO A 99 10.83 27.75 29.01
N VAL A 100 12.06 28.21 28.79
CA VAL A 100 12.79 27.89 27.57
C VAL A 100 12.87 26.36 27.57
N VAL A 101 11.96 25.73 26.84
CA VAL A 101 12.07 24.29 26.58
C VAL A 101 13.27 24.20 25.67
N GLU A 102 14.42 23.84 26.24
CA GLU A 102 15.54 23.31 25.47
C GLU A 102 14.94 22.21 24.58
N GLU A 103 14.86 22.45 23.28
CA GLU A 103 14.56 21.42 22.30
C GLU A 103 15.72 20.43 22.36
N LYS A 104 15.65 19.48 23.28
CA LYS A 104 16.60 18.38 23.37
C LYS A 104 16.53 17.64 22.06
N ASN A 105 17.67 17.53 21.37
CA ASN A 105 17.79 16.68 20.20
C ASN A 105 17.30 15.27 20.55
N TYR A 106 16.22 14.84 19.90
CA TYR A 106 15.63 13.53 20.10
C TYR A 106 16.62 12.42 19.72
N THR A 107 16.62 11.31 20.46
CA THR A 107 17.40 10.10 20.12
C THR A 107 16.55 8.86 20.37
N LEU A 108 16.69 7.83 19.53
CA LEU A 108 16.01 6.54 19.70
C LEU A 108 16.57 5.71 20.89
N GLY A 109 17.62 6.22 21.55
CA GLY A 109 18.32 5.59 22.65
C GLY A 109 19.83 5.82 22.57
N PRO A 110 20.62 5.22 23.48
CA PRO A 110 22.08 5.36 23.47
C PRO A 110 22.69 4.88 22.16
N SER A 111 23.71 5.58 21.65
CA SER A 111 24.40 5.18 20.42
C SER A 111 24.95 3.76 20.52
N ILE A 112 24.67 2.94 19.50
CA ILE A 112 25.13 1.56 19.43
C ILE A 112 26.29 1.48 18.45
N THR A 113 27.43 1.05 18.93
CA THR A 113 28.60 0.77 18.10
C THR A 113 28.95 -0.72 18.11
N ARG A 114 29.61 -1.16 17.03
CA ARG A 114 30.10 -2.53 16.84
C ARG A 114 28.98 -3.58 16.91
N TRP A 115 27.75 -3.24 16.51
CA TRP A 115 26.60 -4.13 16.57
C TRP A 115 26.84 -5.42 15.77
N ASN A 116 27.41 -5.35 14.56
CA ASN A 116 27.76 -6.53 13.77
C ASN A 116 28.69 -7.50 14.53
N ALA A 117 29.67 -6.99 15.27
CA ALA A 117 30.59 -7.81 16.05
C ALA A 117 29.88 -8.45 17.26
N LYS A 118 29.05 -7.67 17.97
CA LYS A 118 28.23 -8.15 19.09
C LYS A 118 27.25 -9.24 18.64
N ARG A 119 26.57 -9.03 17.50
CA ARG A 119 25.63 -9.99 16.92
C ARG A 119 26.33 -11.29 16.53
N ARG A 120 27.50 -11.21 15.86
CA ARG A 120 28.31 -12.39 15.51
C ARG A 120 28.77 -13.16 16.75
N GLN A 121 29.23 -12.46 17.78
CA GLN A 121 29.61 -13.08 19.05
C GLN A 121 28.42 -13.81 19.69
N TRP A 122 27.27 -13.14 19.77
CA TRP A 122 26.06 -13.74 20.33
C TRP A 122 25.64 -15.00 19.55
N LEU A 123 25.62 -14.94 18.22
CA LEU A 123 25.28 -16.10 17.37
C LEU A 123 26.22 -17.29 17.62
N SER A 124 27.53 -17.04 17.77
CA SER A 124 28.51 -18.09 18.06
C SER A 124 28.31 -18.75 19.44
N GLN A 125 27.75 -18.01 20.40
CA GLN A 125 27.49 -18.48 21.76
C GLN A 125 26.10 -19.13 21.91
N ASN A 126 25.19 -18.91 20.94
CA ASN A 126 23.79 -19.32 21.02
C ASN A 126 23.37 -20.14 19.77
N PRO A 127 23.97 -21.32 19.53
CA PRO A 127 23.67 -22.12 18.33
C PRO A 127 22.21 -22.62 18.24
N GLY A 128 21.45 -22.59 19.35
CA GLY A 128 20.02 -22.89 19.36
C GLY A 128 19.13 -21.84 18.69
N PHE A 129 19.69 -20.67 18.36
CA PHE A 129 18.98 -19.56 17.68
C PHE A 129 19.69 -19.21 16.37
N PRO A 130 19.58 -20.06 15.33
CA PRO A 130 20.28 -19.83 14.07
C PRO A 130 19.69 -18.65 13.30
N SER A 131 20.57 -17.90 12.62
CA SER A 131 20.18 -16.80 11.74
C SER A 131 19.66 -17.22 10.37
N ARG A 132 19.54 -18.53 10.16
CA ARG A 132 18.93 -19.15 8.99
C ARG A 132 17.84 -20.13 9.42
N ASP A 133 16.81 -20.25 8.60
CA ASP A 133 15.74 -21.22 8.79
C ASP A 133 16.19 -22.65 8.41
N ALA A 134 15.29 -23.62 8.55
CA ALA A 134 15.56 -25.01 8.20
C ALA A 134 15.83 -25.25 6.70
N ARG A 135 15.45 -24.30 5.83
CA ARG A 135 15.70 -24.33 4.38
C ARG A 135 17.03 -23.64 4.02
N GLY A 136 17.72 -23.07 5.00
CA GLY A 136 18.95 -22.32 4.81
C GLY A 136 18.73 -20.85 4.43
N ASN A 137 17.48 -20.37 4.39
CA ASN A 137 17.16 -18.98 4.08
C ASN A 137 17.44 -18.09 5.29
N PRO A 138 17.85 -16.82 5.08
CA PRO A 138 17.95 -15.85 6.17
C PRO A 138 16.64 -15.75 6.97
N ARG A 139 16.74 -15.73 8.30
CA ARG A 139 15.56 -15.60 9.18
C ARG A 139 14.92 -14.23 9.04
N ILE A 140 13.60 -14.22 8.84
CA ILE A 140 12.77 -13.01 8.74
C ILE A 140 11.86 -12.90 9.98
N LEU A 141 11.72 -11.69 10.51
CA LEU A 141 10.70 -11.31 11.46
C LEU A 141 9.75 -10.29 10.82
N LEU A 142 8.51 -10.69 10.54
CA LEU A 142 7.47 -9.75 10.09
C LEU A 142 6.98 -8.92 11.28
N VAL A 143 6.92 -7.61 11.11
CA VAL A 143 6.49 -6.66 12.14
C VAL A 143 5.37 -5.82 11.58
N THR A 144 4.24 -5.84 12.25
CA THR A 144 3.07 -4.98 11.99
C THR A 144 2.65 -4.33 13.31
N GLY A 145 1.77 -3.35 13.25
CA GLY A 145 1.17 -2.80 14.45
C GLY A 145 -0.08 -1.99 14.19
N SER A 146 -0.80 -1.73 15.26
CA SER A 146 -1.97 -0.87 15.29
C SER A 146 -2.00 -0.08 16.60
N SER A 147 -2.83 0.96 16.67
CA SER A 147 -3.05 1.68 17.92
C SER A 147 -3.55 0.74 19.04
N PRO A 148 -3.21 1.01 20.32
CA PRO A 148 -3.68 0.22 21.48
C PRO A 148 -5.18 0.37 21.75
N GLY A 149 -5.73 1.53 21.44
CA GLY A 149 -7.14 1.85 21.64
C GLY A 149 -8.01 1.29 20.51
N PRO A 150 -9.33 1.17 20.75
CA PRO A 150 -10.28 0.87 19.68
C PRO A 150 -10.21 1.93 18.58
N CYS A 151 -10.58 1.54 17.37
CA CYS A 151 -10.68 2.47 16.25
C CYS A 151 -11.79 3.50 16.48
N ASP A 152 -11.61 4.71 15.93
CA ASP A 152 -12.65 5.75 15.95
C ASP A 152 -13.90 5.27 15.21
N ASN A 153 -13.69 4.57 14.09
CA ASN A 153 -14.73 3.84 13.38
C ASN A 153 -14.78 2.38 13.90
N PRO A 154 -15.90 1.91 14.49
CA PRO A 154 -16.02 0.55 15.01
C PRO A 154 -15.81 -0.55 13.95
N ALA A 155 -16.10 -0.26 12.68
CA ALA A 155 -15.80 -1.21 11.61
C ALA A 155 -14.28 -1.37 11.39
N GLY A 156 -13.50 -0.34 11.73
CA GLY A 156 -12.04 -0.31 11.59
C GLY A 156 -11.35 -1.46 12.30
N ASP A 157 -11.78 -1.82 13.52
CA ASP A 157 -11.22 -2.95 14.26
C ASP A 157 -11.39 -4.29 13.51
N HIS A 158 -12.50 -4.48 12.81
CA HIS A 158 -12.71 -5.65 11.95
C HIS A 158 -11.71 -5.68 10.78
N TYR A 159 -11.43 -4.50 10.21
CA TYR A 159 -10.46 -4.32 9.13
C TYR A 159 -9.01 -4.15 9.61
N LEU A 160 -8.74 -4.25 10.91
CA LEU A 160 -7.43 -4.58 11.48
C LEU A 160 -7.28 -6.08 11.69
N LEU A 161 -8.33 -6.75 12.17
CA LEU A 161 -8.35 -8.18 12.40
C LEU A 161 -8.14 -8.98 11.11
N LYS A 162 -8.81 -8.61 10.02
CA LYS A 162 -8.71 -9.31 8.73
C LYS A 162 -7.29 -9.27 8.14
N PRO A 163 -6.63 -8.12 7.98
CA PRO A 163 -5.21 -8.07 7.58
C PRO A 163 -4.29 -8.80 8.56
N THR A 164 -4.58 -8.79 9.86
CA THR A 164 -3.79 -9.56 10.84
C THR A 164 -3.90 -11.06 10.59
N LYS A 165 -5.10 -11.60 10.38
CA LYS A 165 -5.29 -13.00 9.95
C LYS A 165 -4.55 -13.29 8.64
N ASN A 166 -4.66 -12.41 7.65
CA ASN A 166 -3.97 -12.55 6.36
C ASN A 166 -2.44 -12.69 6.54
N LYS A 167 -1.83 -11.82 7.34
CA LYS A 167 -0.40 -11.89 7.68
C LYS A 167 -0.05 -13.18 8.43
N ILE A 168 -0.88 -13.61 9.39
CA ILE A 168 -0.71 -14.90 10.10
C ILE A 168 -0.69 -16.07 9.13
N ASP A 169 -1.61 -16.08 8.15
CA ASP A 169 -1.70 -17.16 7.17
C ASP A 169 -0.46 -17.21 6.27
N TYR A 170 -0.02 -16.07 5.74
CA TYR A 170 1.22 -15.96 4.94
C TYR A 170 2.44 -16.41 5.76
N CYS A 171 2.64 -15.84 6.95
CA CYS A 171 3.74 -16.17 7.85
C CYS A 171 3.79 -17.67 8.19
N ARG A 172 2.62 -18.29 8.44
CA ARG A 172 2.54 -19.72 8.73
C ARG A 172 2.93 -20.58 7.53
N ILE A 173 2.53 -20.20 6.32
CA ILE A 173 2.88 -20.91 5.07
C ILE A 173 4.40 -20.83 4.82
N HIS A 174 4.99 -19.66 5.06
CA HIS A 174 6.38 -19.35 4.70
C HIS A 174 7.39 -19.54 5.84
N GLY A 175 6.95 -19.95 7.02
CA GLY A 175 7.82 -20.16 8.19
C GLY A 175 8.42 -18.87 8.74
N ILE A 176 7.68 -17.77 8.67
CA ILE A 176 8.10 -16.44 9.13
C ILE A 176 7.47 -16.16 10.50
N GLU A 177 8.26 -15.68 11.45
CA GLU A 177 7.75 -15.22 12.75
C GLU A 177 7.10 -13.84 12.61
N ILE A 178 6.04 -13.58 13.38
CA ILE A 178 5.28 -12.33 13.34
C ILE A 178 5.23 -11.67 14.72
N VAL A 179 5.44 -10.35 14.74
CA VAL A 179 5.18 -9.49 15.89
C VAL A 179 4.10 -8.48 15.51
N HIS A 180 3.02 -8.44 16.30
CA HIS A 180 1.98 -7.42 16.20
C HIS A 180 2.10 -6.48 17.40
N ASN A 181 2.59 -5.26 17.16
CA ASN A 181 2.71 -4.25 18.21
C ASN A 181 1.39 -3.51 18.43
N MET A 182 1.01 -3.37 19.70
CA MET A 182 -0.12 -2.54 20.15
C MET A 182 0.32 -1.60 21.28
N VAL A 183 1.59 -1.21 21.32
CA VAL A 183 2.15 -0.38 22.41
C VAL A 183 2.88 0.82 21.83
N HIS A 184 2.66 2.00 22.43
CA HIS A 184 3.50 3.17 22.19
C HIS A 184 4.77 3.06 23.02
N LEU A 185 5.89 2.73 22.37
CA LEU A 185 7.19 2.63 23.03
C LEU A 185 7.84 3.99 23.31
N ASP A 186 7.40 5.02 22.57
CA ASP A 186 7.93 6.37 22.64
C ASP A 186 6.76 7.37 22.60
N ARG A 187 6.86 8.46 23.39
CA ARG A 187 5.81 9.49 23.47
C ARG A 187 5.92 10.55 22.38
N GLU A 188 7.11 10.75 21.83
CA GLU A 188 7.43 11.73 20.80
C GLU A 188 7.19 11.15 19.40
N LEU A 189 7.59 9.90 19.16
CA LEU A 189 7.37 9.19 17.90
C LEU A 189 6.02 8.47 17.85
N SER A 190 4.96 9.24 17.59
CA SER A 190 3.58 8.77 17.42
C SER A 190 3.18 8.50 15.96
N GLY A 191 2.04 7.83 15.76
CA GLY A 191 1.49 7.57 14.42
C GLY A 191 2.42 6.70 13.57
N TYR A 192 2.61 7.08 12.30
CA TYR A 192 3.47 6.36 11.36
C TYR A 192 4.95 6.30 11.82
N TRP A 193 5.39 7.25 12.64
CA TRP A 193 6.75 7.26 13.21
C TRP A 193 7.01 6.20 14.28
N SER A 194 5.97 5.62 14.87
CA SER A 194 6.08 4.65 15.96
C SER A 194 6.81 3.35 15.57
N LYS A 195 6.94 3.08 14.26
CA LYS A 195 7.68 1.94 13.73
C LYS A 195 9.19 2.03 14.01
N LEU A 196 9.80 3.23 13.99
CA LEU A 196 11.25 3.39 14.20
C LEU A 196 11.76 2.86 15.56
N PRO A 197 11.21 3.29 16.71
CA PRO A 197 11.67 2.79 18.01
C PRO A 197 11.38 1.29 18.19
N LEU A 198 10.29 0.78 17.61
CA LEU A 198 9.96 -0.64 17.60
C LEU A 198 10.98 -1.46 16.82
N LEU A 199 11.30 -1.06 15.58
CA LEU A 199 12.28 -1.75 14.74
C LEU A 199 13.65 -1.79 15.40
N ARG A 200 14.10 -0.67 15.97
CA ARG A 200 15.35 -0.62 16.75
C ARG A 200 15.33 -1.61 17.91
N ARG A 201 14.24 -1.63 18.68
CA ARG A 201 14.11 -2.51 19.85
C ARG A 201 14.11 -3.98 19.47
N LEU A 202 13.39 -4.35 18.41
CA LEU A 202 13.32 -5.72 17.93
C LEU A 202 14.67 -6.19 17.38
N MET A 203 15.35 -5.38 16.57
CA MET A 203 16.69 -5.73 16.07
C MET A 203 17.70 -6.00 17.21
N LEU A 204 17.63 -5.24 18.31
CA LEU A 204 18.50 -5.45 19.47
C LEU A 204 18.11 -6.68 20.31
N SER A 205 16.81 -6.99 20.36
CA SER A 205 16.28 -8.08 21.17
C SER A 205 16.34 -9.43 20.46
N HIS A 206 16.44 -9.41 19.13
CA HIS A 206 16.47 -10.58 18.24
C HIS A 206 17.75 -10.60 17.38
N PRO A 207 18.94 -10.79 17.96
CA PRO A 207 20.20 -10.89 17.21
C PRO A 207 20.25 -12.06 16.22
N GLU A 208 19.39 -13.06 16.38
CA GLU A 208 19.18 -14.17 15.45
C GLU A 208 18.44 -13.78 14.17
N VAL A 209 17.65 -12.72 14.18
CA VAL A 209 16.91 -12.27 13.00
C VAL A 209 17.87 -11.58 12.03
N GLU A 210 17.88 -11.99 10.77
CA GLU A 210 18.68 -11.36 9.73
C GLU A 210 17.93 -10.20 9.09
N TRP A 211 16.62 -10.35 8.84
CA TRP A 211 15.75 -9.34 8.25
C TRP A 211 14.55 -9.04 9.14
N VAL A 212 14.36 -7.77 9.48
CA VAL A 212 13.10 -7.29 10.04
C VAL A 212 12.28 -6.73 8.89
N TRP A 213 11.09 -7.27 8.66
CA TRP A 213 10.19 -6.84 7.61
C TRP A 213 9.03 -6.06 8.22
N TRP A 214 9.05 -4.74 8.06
CA TRP A 214 7.91 -3.92 8.44
C TRP A 214 6.80 -4.03 7.41
N MET A 215 5.55 -4.20 7.85
CA MET A 215 4.38 -4.16 6.98
C MET A 215 3.23 -3.45 7.70
N ASP A 216 2.68 -2.40 7.09
CA ASP A 216 1.57 -1.61 7.64
C ASP A 216 0.31 -2.46 7.84
N SER A 217 -0.56 -2.04 8.77
CA SER A 217 -1.78 -2.77 9.11
C SER A 217 -2.78 -2.87 7.96
N ASP A 218 -2.79 -1.89 7.05
CA ASP A 218 -3.63 -1.78 5.86
C ASP A 218 -2.96 -2.33 4.58
N ALA A 219 -1.80 -2.97 4.70
CA ALA A 219 -1.21 -3.80 3.66
C ALA A 219 -1.63 -5.27 3.84
N LEU A 220 -2.02 -5.94 2.74
CA LEU A 220 -2.37 -7.35 2.73
C LEU A 220 -1.49 -8.11 1.74
N PHE A 221 -1.08 -9.31 2.12
CA PHE A 221 -0.60 -10.29 1.16
C PHE A 221 -1.74 -10.70 0.23
N THR A 222 -1.52 -10.59 -1.06
CA THR A 222 -2.46 -11.01 -2.10
C THR A 222 -1.90 -12.12 -2.98
N ASP A 223 -0.59 -12.39 -2.88
CA ASP A 223 0.06 -13.61 -3.36
C ASP A 223 0.58 -14.44 -2.18
N MET A 224 -0.14 -15.52 -1.83
CA MET A 224 0.24 -16.45 -0.78
C MET A 224 1.30 -17.47 -1.22
N GLY A 225 1.58 -17.56 -2.53
CA GLY A 225 2.57 -18.47 -3.10
C GLY A 225 3.94 -17.83 -3.34
N PHE A 226 3.99 -16.49 -3.47
CA PHE A 226 5.23 -15.76 -3.71
C PHE A 226 6.15 -15.77 -2.47
N GLU A 227 7.44 -16.07 -2.70
CA GLU A 227 8.51 -15.94 -1.71
C GLU A 227 9.44 -14.78 -2.10
N VAL A 228 9.82 -13.97 -1.11
CA VAL A 228 10.76 -12.86 -1.33
C VAL A 228 12.12 -13.41 -1.80
N PRO A 229 12.68 -12.96 -2.94
CA PRO A 229 13.91 -13.50 -3.51
C PRO A 229 15.16 -12.97 -2.77
N LEU A 230 15.36 -13.36 -1.51
CA LEU A 230 16.38 -12.80 -0.61
C LEU A 230 17.81 -12.86 -1.15
N SER A 231 18.14 -13.81 -2.02
CA SER A 231 19.45 -13.91 -2.68
C SER A 231 19.78 -12.68 -3.54
N ARG A 232 18.76 -12.00 -4.08
CA ARG A 232 18.91 -10.74 -4.83
C ARG A 232 19.45 -9.60 -3.95
N TYR A 233 19.25 -9.67 -2.63
CA TYR A 233 19.50 -8.57 -1.70
C TYR A 233 20.74 -8.78 -0.81
N GLU A 234 21.61 -9.73 -1.15
CA GLU A 234 22.80 -10.04 -0.33
C GLU A 234 23.72 -8.83 -0.09
N GLY A 235 23.84 -7.93 -1.08
CA GLY A 235 24.63 -6.69 -0.98
C GLY A 235 23.93 -5.52 -0.29
N SER A 236 22.66 -5.66 0.06
CA SER A 236 21.79 -4.59 0.54
C SER A 236 21.39 -4.77 2.01
N ASN A 237 21.05 -3.66 2.65
CA ASN A 237 20.58 -3.62 4.04
C ASN A 237 19.16 -3.05 4.16
N LEU A 238 18.69 -2.29 3.18
CA LEU A 238 17.31 -1.86 3.05
C LEU A 238 16.77 -2.30 1.69
N VAL A 239 15.64 -2.99 1.68
CA VAL A 239 14.88 -3.32 0.47
C VAL A 239 13.52 -2.66 0.58
N ILE A 240 13.21 -1.77 -0.35
CA ILE A 240 12.01 -0.94 -0.30
C ILE A 240 11.41 -0.82 -1.70
N HIS A 241 10.09 -0.92 -1.81
CA HIS A 241 9.43 -0.74 -3.10
C HIS A 241 9.52 0.71 -3.55
N GLY A 242 9.76 0.93 -4.84
CA GLY A 242 9.72 2.27 -5.40
C GLY A 242 10.03 2.32 -6.88
N TYR A 243 10.10 3.55 -7.40
CA TYR A 243 10.35 3.81 -8.81
C TYR A 243 11.63 4.62 -8.96
N PRO A 244 12.74 4.03 -9.47
CA PRO A 244 14.03 4.73 -9.59
C PRO A 244 13.96 6.05 -10.35
N GLU A 245 13.09 6.16 -11.35
CA GLU A 245 12.87 7.41 -12.08
C GLU A 245 12.23 8.50 -11.21
N LEU A 246 11.18 8.15 -10.45
CA LEU A 246 10.56 9.09 -9.51
C LEU A 246 11.54 9.55 -8.43
N LEU A 247 12.40 8.64 -7.95
CA LEU A 247 13.38 8.94 -6.93
C LEU A 247 14.47 9.87 -7.47
N ASN A 248 15.18 9.44 -8.51
CA ASN A 248 16.41 10.11 -8.96
C ASN A 248 16.14 11.33 -9.85
N LYS A 249 15.11 11.28 -10.71
CA LYS A 249 14.82 12.37 -11.65
C LYS A 249 13.81 13.36 -11.08
N GLN A 250 12.72 12.86 -10.50
CA GLN A 250 11.60 13.72 -10.10
C GLN A 250 11.63 14.12 -8.63
N ARG A 251 12.41 13.45 -7.78
CA ARG A 251 12.42 13.67 -6.32
C ARG A 251 11.01 13.65 -5.73
N SER A 252 10.18 12.72 -6.21
CA SER A 252 8.78 12.60 -5.83
C SER A 252 8.64 12.05 -4.41
N TRP A 253 7.67 12.56 -3.64
CA TRP A 253 7.38 12.07 -2.28
C TRP A 253 6.73 10.67 -2.24
N VAL A 254 6.27 10.17 -3.39
CA VAL A 254 5.76 8.80 -3.57
C VAL A 254 6.75 7.92 -4.34
N ALA A 255 8.02 8.34 -4.44
CA ALA A 255 9.04 7.57 -5.14
C ALA A 255 9.36 6.23 -4.49
N LEU A 256 9.20 6.13 -3.16
CA LEU A 256 9.36 4.93 -2.36
C LEU A 256 8.14 4.76 -1.45
N ASN A 257 7.87 3.55 -0.97
CA ASN A 257 6.82 3.30 0.03
C ASN A 257 7.36 2.66 1.31
N THR A 258 7.15 3.31 2.46
CA THR A 258 7.61 2.80 3.78
C THR A 258 6.57 1.97 4.52
N GLY A 259 5.50 1.55 3.83
CA GLY A 259 4.49 0.65 4.38
C GLY A 259 4.79 -0.83 4.20
N SER A 260 5.81 -1.18 3.41
CA SER A 260 6.34 -2.53 3.34
C SER A 260 7.81 -2.49 2.92
N PHE A 261 8.72 -2.88 3.81
CA PHE A 261 10.16 -2.88 3.53
C PHE A 261 10.92 -3.88 4.42
N LEU A 262 12.04 -4.38 3.92
CA LEU A 262 12.96 -5.22 4.68
C LEU A 262 14.17 -4.41 5.14
N LEU A 263 14.51 -4.53 6.42
CA LEU A 263 15.68 -3.90 7.03
C LEU A 263 16.57 -4.95 7.70
N ARG A 264 17.82 -5.06 7.25
CA ARG A 264 18.78 -6.05 7.75
C ARG A 264 19.20 -5.71 9.18
N ASN A 265 19.29 -6.70 10.07
CA ASN A 265 19.75 -6.49 11.44
C ASN A 265 21.27 -6.27 11.51
N CYS A 266 21.71 -5.03 11.28
CA CYS A 266 23.13 -4.69 11.20
C CYS A 266 23.43 -3.28 11.72
N GLN A 267 24.72 -2.99 11.90
CA GLN A 267 25.20 -1.68 12.36
C GLN A 267 24.70 -0.53 11.45
N TRP A 268 24.71 -0.73 10.13
CA TRP A 268 24.23 0.26 9.17
C TRP A 268 22.76 0.62 9.39
N SER A 269 21.91 -0.37 9.70
CA SER A 269 20.49 -0.13 9.95
C SER A 269 20.23 0.61 11.25
N MET A 270 21.06 0.40 12.29
CA MET A 270 20.99 1.19 13.52
C MET A 270 21.29 2.67 13.24
N GLU A 271 22.32 2.93 12.43
CA GLU A 271 22.70 4.28 12.02
C GLU A 271 21.65 4.93 11.12
N LEU A 272 21.03 4.16 10.22
CA LEU A 272 19.92 4.65 9.40
C LEU A 272 18.74 5.08 10.26
N LEU A 273 18.33 4.25 11.24
CA LEU A 273 17.23 4.61 12.13
C LEU A 273 17.52 5.88 12.94
N ASP A 274 18.75 6.04 13.44
CA ASP A 274 19.18 7.24 14.16
C ASP A 274 19.14 8.49 13.24
N ALA A 275 19.48 8.35 11.95
CA ALA A 275 19.43 9.43 10.97
C ALA A 275 18.02 9.74 10.44
N TRP A 276 17.11 8.76 10.49
CA TRP A 276 15.73 8.88 10.02
C TRP A 276 14.80 9.52 11.06
N ALA A 277 15.01 9.21 12.35
CA ALA A 277 14.19 9.69 13.46
C ALA A 277 14.07 11.22 13.68
N PRO A 278 15.05 12.09 13.34
CA PRO A 278 15.05 13.49 13.77
C PRO A 278 13.85 14.34 13.33
N MET A 279 13.20 13.99 12.22
CA MET A 279 12.01 14.70 11.72
C MET A 279 10.70 14.19 12.36
N GLY A 280 10.75 13.16 13.19
CA GLY A 280 9.59 12.47 13.74
C GLY A 280 8.99 13.00 15.05
N PRO A 281 9.70 13.68 15.97
CA PRO A 281 9.11 14.14 17.23
C PRO A 281 7.92 15.08 17.01
N LYS A 282 6.75 14.70 17.53
CA LYS A 282 5.48 15.43 17.33
C LYS A 282 5.53 16.91 17.79
N GLY A 283 4.63 17.72 17.26
CA GLY A 283 4.58 19.16 17.52
C GLY A 283 5.56 19.93 16.64
N ARG A 284 6.16 21.00 17.18
CA ARG A 284 6.94 21.98 16.39
C ARG A 284 8.02 21.37 15.50
N VAL A 285 8.72 20.34 15.97
CA VAL A 285 9.79 19.68 15.21
C VAL A 285 9.21 19.03 13.95
N ARG A 286 8.19 18.18 14.08
CA ARG A 286 7.54 17.50 12.96
C ARG A 286 6.80 18.46 12.02
N GLU A 287 6.18 19.51 12.56
CA GLU A 287 5.54 20.57 11.77
C GLU A 287 6.57 21.34 10.92
N ALA A 288 7.68 21.76 11.51
CA ALA A 288 8.75 22.46 10.82
C ALA A 288 9.42 21.56 9.77
N ALA A 289 9.69 20.31 10.10
CA ALA A 289 10.21 19.32 9.16
C ALA A 289 9.24 19.08 7.99
N GLY A 290 7.93 19.08 8.23
CA GLY A 290 6.91 18.97 7.18
C GLY A 290 7.04 20.07 6.13
N LYS A 291 7.27 21.32 6.56
CA LYS A 291 7.52 22.46 5.65
C LYS A 291 8.78 22.26 4.81
N VAL A 292 9.86 21.75 5.41
CA VAL A 292 11.10 21.41 4.70
C VAL A 292 10.87 20.31 3.65
N LEU A 293 10.13 19.27 4.01
CA LEU A 293 9.83 18.15 3.11
C LEU A 293 8.94 18.58 1.94
N THR A 294 7.92 19.39 2.19
CA THR A 294 7.05 19.96 1.13
C THR A 294 7.83 20.86 0.18
N ALA A 295 8.81 21.62 0.69
CA ALA A 295 9.69 22.42 -0.16
C ALA A 295 10.71 21.57 -0.95
N SER A 296 11.13 20.43 -0.40
CA SER A 296 12.19 19.59 -0.97
C SER A 296 11.70 18.50 -1.94
N LEU A 297 10.46 18.04 -1.81
CA LEU A 297 9.95 16.87 -2.54
C LEU A 297 8.81 17.27 -3.48
N THR A 298 8.90 16.81 -4.72
CA THR A 298 7.91 17.14 -5.74
C THR A 298 6.58 16.44 -5.47
N GLY A 299 5.49 17.21 -5.55
CA GLY A 299 4.12 16.72 -5.41
C GLY A 299 3.65 16.41 -3.99
N ARG A 300 4.47 16.69 -2.97
CA ARG A 300 4.08 16.50 -1.56
C ARG A 300 3.08 17.59 -1.14
N PRO A 301 1.88 17.25 -0.63
CA PRO A 301 0.98 18.26 -0.07
C PRO A 301 1.55 18.87 1.23
N ALA A 302 0.91 19.95 1.71
CA ALA A 302 1.33 20.62 2.94
C ALA A 302 0.72 19.93 4.17
N PHE A 303 1.53 19.19 4.92
CA PHE A 303 1.18 18.56 6.20
C PHE A 303 2.45 18.26 7.01
N GLU A 304 2.28 17.82 8.27
CA GLU A 304 3.36 17.38 9.17
C GLU A 304 4.33 16.38 8.50
N ALA A 305 5.58 16.32 8.93
CA ALA A 305 6.52 15.32 8.43
C ALA A 305 6.02 13.87 8.66
N ASP A 306 6.15 13.06 7.62
CA ASP A 306 5.90 11.61 7.62
C ASP A 306 7.21 10.82 7.40
N ASP A 307 7.22 9.57 7.84
CA ASP A 307 8.40 8.70 7.77
C ASP A 307 8.82 8.44 6.31
N GLN A 308 7.87 8.29 5.38
CA GLN A 308 8.16 8.04 3.96
C GLN A 308 8.93 9.22 3.33
N SER A 309 8.37 10.42 3.44
CA SER A 309 8.98 11.64 2.91
C SER A 309 10.33 11.91 3.56
N ALA A 310 10.46 11.70 4.88
CA ALA A 310 11.73 11.87 5.57
C ALA A 310 12.80 10.89 5.09
N LEU A 311 12.45 9.62 4.84
CA LEU A 311 13.39 8.65 4.29
C LEU A 311 13.82 9.02 2.87
N ILE A 312 12.88 9.38 2.01
CA ILE A 312 13.17 9.81 0.63
C ILE A 312 14.10 11.03 0.65
N HIS A 313 13.80 12.03 1.49
CA HIS A 313 14.65 13.21 1.64
C HIS A 313 16.06 12.83 2.08
N LEU A 314 16.20 12.01 3.14
CA LEU A 314 17.50 11.53 3.65
C LEU A 314 18.31 10.80 2.59
N LEU A 315 17.68 9.88 1.85
CA LEU A 315 18.34 9.09 0.81
C LEU A 315 18.79 9.95 -0.39
N LEU A 316 18.07 11.03 -0.68
CA LEU A 316 18.42 11.97 -1.75
C LEU A 316 19.52 12.96 -1.33
N THR A 317 19.52 13.42 -0.08
CA THR A 317 20.48 14.42 0.41
C THR A 317 21.80 13.80 0.86
N GLU A 318 21.76 12.58 1.41
CA GLU A 318 22.94 11.83 1.88
C GLU A 318 23.19 10.58 1.02
N LYS A 319 23.01 10.72 -0.31
CA LYS A 319 23.09 9.61 -1.27
C LYS A 319 24.35 8.75 -1.14
N GLU A 320 25.52 9.40 -1.05
CA GLU A 320 26.82 8.72 -0.94
C GLU A 320 26.94 7.85 0.32
N ARG A 321 26.23 8.22 1.39
CA ARG A 321 26.27 7.51 2.67
C ARG A 321 25.33 6.29 2.68
N TRP A 322 24.16 6.41 2.06
CA TRP A 322 23.08 5.43 2.24
C TRP A 322 22.82 4.56 1.02
N MET A 323 22.78 5.14 -0.18
CA MET A 323 22.17 4.47 -1.34
C MET A 323 22.92 3.23 -1.83
N GLU A 324 24.22 3.08 -1.53
CA GLU A 324 24.98 1.86 -1.85
C GLU A 324 24.37 0.60 -1.19
N LYS A 325 23.68 0.75 -0.05
CA LYS A 325 23.05 -0.37 0.68
C LYS A 325 21.53 -0.41 0.56
N VAL A 326 20.93 0.45 -0.27
CA VAL A 326 19.49 0.48 -0.53
C VAL A 326 19.20 -0.21 -1.86
N TYR A 327 18.30 -1.19 -1.84
CA TYR A 327 17.71 -1.79 -3.02
C TYR A 327 16.31 -1.21 -3.22
N VAL A 328 16.10 -0.52 -4.34
CA VAL A 328 14.78 -0.03 -4.75
C VAL A 328 14.13 -1.11 -5.61
N GLU A 329 13.19 -1.86 -5.03
CA GLU A 329 12.50 -2.97 -5.71
C GLU A 329 11.34 -2.46 -6.55
N ASN A 330 11.28 -2.91 -7.80
CA ASN A 330 10.26 -2.53 -8.79
C ASN A 330 9.88 -3.67 -9.75
N GLU A 331 10.38 -4.90 -9.54
CA GLU A 331 10.04 -6.06 -10.36
C GLU A 331 8.82 -6.83 -9.84
N TYR A 332 8.44 -6.62 -8.58
CA TYR A 332 7.22 -7.17 -7.98
C TYR A 332 6.67 -6.20 -6.94
N TYR A 333 5.39 -6.36 -6.59
CA TYR A 333 4.72 -5.47 -5.65
C TYR A 333 5.06 -5.80 -4.19
N LEU A 334 6.29 -5.50 -3.76
CA LEU A 334 6.61 -5.39 -2.32
C LEU A 334 5.71 -4.32 -1.65
N HIS A 335 5.22 -3.36 -2.43
CA HIS A 335 4.07 -2.53 -2.16
C HIS A 335 3.27 -2.32 -3.46
N GLY A 336 2.01 -2.72 -3.50
CA GLY A 336 1.11 -2.48 -4.63
C GLY A 336 -0.02 -1.52 -4.26
N PHE A 337 -0.13 -0.39 -4.98
CA PHE A 337 -1.17 0.60 -4.71
C PHE A 337 -2.56 0.07 -5.07
N TRP A 338 -3.44 -0.02 -4.06
CA TRP A 338 -4.70 -0.76 -4.15
C TRP A 338 -5.63 -0.33 -5.30
N ALA A 339 -5.76 0.97 -5.55
CA ALA A 339 -6.73 1.50 -6.52
C ALA A 339 -6.47 0.98 -7.95
N GLY A 340 -5.21 0.73 -8.30
CA GLY A 340 -4.82 0.16 -9.61
C GLY A 340 -4.91 -1.37 -9.71
N LEU A 341 -5.23 -2.06 -8.61
CA LEU A 341 -5.14 -3.53 -8.48
C LEU A 341 -6.48 -4.18 -8.20
N VAL A 342 -7.28 -3.63 -7.27
CA VAL A 342 -8.44 -4.34 -6.71
C VAL A 342 -9.51 -4.70 -7.73
N ASP A 343 -9.65 -3.92 -8.81
CA ASP A 343 -10.64 -4.17 -9.86
C ASP A 343 -10.18 -5.20 -10.90
N LYS A 344 -8.91 -5.61 -10.86
CA LYS A 344 -8.31 -6.58 -11.78
C LYS A 344 -8.29 -8.01 -11.24
N TYR A 345 -8.70 -8.24 -10.00
CA TYR A 345 -8.59 -9.55 -9.36
C TYR A 345 -9.31 -10.67 -10.09
N GLU A 346 -10.52 -10.45 -10.61
CA GLU A 346 -11.23 -11.46 -11.39
C GLU A 346 -10.47 -11.83 -12.66
N GLU A 347 -9.90 -10.84 -13.35
CA GLU A 347 -9.05 -11.07 -14.54
C GLU A 347 -7.79 -11.86 -14.18
N MET A 348 -7.14 -11.51 -13.06
CA MET A 348 -5.96 -12.23 -12.56
C MET A 348 -6.30 -13.69 -12.23
N MET A 349 -7.43 -13.95 -11.57
CA MET A 349 -7.91 -15.31 -11.27
C MET A 349 -8.18 -16.13 -12.53
N GLU A 350 -8.67 -15.50 -13.59
CA GLU A 350 -8.98 -16.18 -14.86
C GLU A 350 -7.69 -16.50 -15.65
N LYS A 351 -6.79 -15.52 -15.78
CA LYS A 351 -5.64 -15.58 -16.70
C LYS A 351 -4.37 -16.10 -16.07
N HIS A 352 -4.18 -15.91 -14.77
CA HIS A 352 -2.91 -16.12 -14.09
C HIS A 352 -3.03 -17.11 -12.92
N HIS A 353 -2.00 -17.13 -12.08
CA HIS A 353 -1.89 -17.95 -10.89
C HIS A 353 -1.02 -17.24 -9.84
N PRO A 354 -1.16 -17.57 -8.55
CA PRO A 354 -0.25 -17.10 -7.49
C PRO A 354 1.20 -17.57 -7.72
N GLY A 355 2.15 -16.94 -7.05
CA GLY A 355 3.59 -17.17 -7.16
C GLY A 355 4.33 -16.18 -8.06
N LEU A 356 3.65 -15.18 -8.63
CA LEU A 356 4.24 -14.22 -9.59
C LEU A 356 4.65 -12.91 -8.92
N GLY A 357 3.87 -12.43 -7.95
CA GLY A 357 4.14 -11.23 -7.15
C GLY A 357 4.00 -9.87 -7.86
N ASP A 358 3.78 -9.83 -9.17
CA ASP A 358 3.73 -8.61 -10.01
C ASP A 358 2.30 -8.25 -10.49
N GLU A 359 2.13 -7.51 -11.59
CA GLU A 359 0.80 -7.12 -12.08
C GLU A 359 -0.10 -8.28 -12.51
N ARG A 360 0.47 -9.47 -12.72
CA ARG A 360 -0.28 -10.67 -13.07
C ARG A 360 -0.91 -11.30 -11.83
N TRP A 361 -0.27 -11.14 -10.68
CA TRP A 361 -0.77 -11.55 -9.36
C TRP A 361 0.00 -10.78 -8.27
N PRO A 362 -0.53 -9.66 -7.73
CA PRO A 362 0.25 -8.76 -6.91
C PRO A 362 0.64 -9.42 -5.60
N PHE A 363 1.90 -9.24 -5.18
CA PHE A 363 2.37 -9.78 -3.92
C PHE A 363 1.67 -9.13 -2.72
N ILE A 364 1.73 -7.80 -2.66
CA ILE A 364 1.08 -7.00 -1.62
C ILE A 364 0.13 -5.99 -2.25
N THR A 365 -1.09 -5.94 -1.72
CA THR A 365 -2.04 -4.85 -1.97
C THR A 365 -2.11 -3.96 -0.74
N HIS A 366 -1.77 -2.68 -0.90
CA HIS A 366 -1.63 -1.70 0.18
C HIS A 366 -2.67 -0.58 0.05
N PHE A 367 -3.53 -0.45 1.06
CA PHE A 367 -4.67 0.49 1.12
C PHE A 367 -4.29 1.90 1.58
N VAL A 368 -3.21 2.44 1.03
CA VAL A 368 -2.74 3.81 1.29
C VAL A 368 -3.90 4.80 1.12
N GLY A 369 -4.07 5.68 2.12
CA GLY A 369 -5.11 6.71 2.14
C GLY A 369 -6.47 6.26 2.70
N CYS A 370 -6.74 4.96 2.84
CA CYS A 370 -8.06 4.48 3.30
C CYS A 370 -8.32 4.66 4.80
N LYS A 371 -7.26 4.66 5.63
CA LYS A 371 -7.30 4.93 7.09
C LYS A 371 -8.54 4.32 7.80
N PRO A 372 -8.81 2.99 7.69
CA PRO A 372 -10.06 2.38 8.15
C PRO A 372 -10.30 2.49 9.66
N CYS A 373 -9.24 2.71 10.44
CA CYS A 373 -9.29 2.87 11.89
C CYS A 373 -9.48 4.33 12.35
N GLY A 374 -9.17 5.29 11.49
CA GLY A 374 -9.27 6.73 11.78
C GLY A 374 -10.59 7.32 11.32
N SER A 375 -10.75 8.61 11.59
CA SER A 375 -11.93 9.41 11.26
C SER A 375 -11.88 10.07 9.87
N TYR A 376 -10.70 10.23 9.28
CA TYR A 376 -10.50 10.87 7.98
C TYR A 376 -9.62 10.01 7.09
N GLY A 377 -10.07 9.79 5.84
CA GLY A 377 -9.37 9.06 4.78
C GLY A 377 -9.38 9.87 3.50
N ASP A 378 -8.40 9.62 2.63
CA ASP A 378 -8.25 10.32 1.35
C ASP A 378 -9.21 9.74 0.28
N TYR A 379 -9.87 8.62 0.59
CA TYR A 379 -10.81 7.92 -0.29
C TYR A 379 -12.14 7.65 0.41
N PRO A 380 -13.24 7.49 -0.34
CA PRO A 380 -14.53 7.10 0.21
C PRO A 380 -14.44 5.79 1.01
N VAL A 381 -14.92 5.82 2.26
CA VAL A 381 -14.85 4.67 3.19
C VAL A 381 -15.46 3.41 2.57
N GLU A 382 -16.59 3.51 1.87
CA GLU A 382 -17.25 2.36 1.23
C GLU A 382 -16.36 1.70 0.16
N GLN A 383 -15.65 2.50 -0.65
CA GLN A 383 -14.74 2.01 -1.68
C GLN A 383 -13.55 1.30 -1.04
N CYS A 384 -12.99 1.88 0.01
CA CYS A 384 -11.90 1.29 0.78
C CYS A 384 -12.29 -0.04 1.42
N LEU A 385 -13.41 -0.09 2.16
CA LEU A 385 -13.85 -1.32 2.82
C LEU A 385 -14.19 -2.42 1.81
N THR A 386 -14.84 -2.07 0.70
CA THR A 386 -15.13 -3.01 -0.39
C THR A 386 -13.85 -3.54 -1.03
N GLY A 387 -12.88 -2.66 -1.30
CA GLY A 387 -11.57 -3.04 -1.81
C GLY A 387 -10.82 -3.98 -0.85
N MET A 388 -10.80 -3.65 0.44
CA MET A 388 -10.16 -4.48 1.49
C MET A 388 -10.85 -5.85 1.62
N GLU A 389 -12.17 -5.89 1.54
CA GLU A 389 -12.94 -7.14 1.52
C GLU A 389 -12.54 -8.02 0.33
N ARG A 390 -12.45 -7.42 -0.87
CA ARG A 390 -12.02 -8.10 -2.10
C ARG A 390 -10.58 -8.61 -2.00
N ALA A 391 -9.65 -7.78 -1.55
CA ALA A 391 -8.25 -8.16 -1.38
C ALA A 391 -8.07 -9.29 -0.37
N PHE A 392 -8.75 -9.20 0.77
CA PHE A 392 -8.74 -10.27 1.77
C PHE A 392 -9.30 -11.58 1.18
N ASN A 393 -10.46 -11.56 0.53
CA ASN A 393 -11.07 -12.78 -0.02
C ASN A 393 -10.27 -13.35 -1.20
N PHE A 394 -9.60 -12.51 -2.00
CA PHE A 394 -8.68 -12.91 -3.06
C PHE A 394 -7.49 -13.71 -2.49
N ALA A 395 -6.94 -13.23 -1.38
CA ALA A 395 -5.88 -13.91 -0.66
C ALA A 395 -6.36 -15.15 0.11
N ASP A 396 -7.48 -15.05 0.83
CA ASP A 396 -8.03 -16.14 1.65
C ASP A 396 -8.52 -17.30 0.77
N ASN A 397 -8.94 -17.06 -0.48
CA ASN A 397 -9.21 -18.13 -1.45
C ASN A 397 -8.01 -19.07 -1.67
N GLN A 398 -6.78 -18.54 -1.65
CA GLN A 398 -5.56 -19.35 -1.80
C GLN A 398 -5.35 -20.25 -0.58
N VAL A 399 -5.69 -19.76 0.62
CA VAL A 399 -5.61 -20.51 1.88
C VAL A 399 -6.74 -21.53 2.00
N LEU A 400 -7.99 -21.12 1.72
CA LEU A 400 -9.19 -21.96 1.82
C LEU A 400 -9.16 -23.15 0.86
N ARG A 401 -8.50 -23.00 -0.31
CA ARG A 401 -8.32 -24.08 -1.27
C ARG A 401 -7.64 -25.29 -0.65
N LEU A 402 -6.68 -25.08 0.27
CA LEU A 402 -6.00 -26.16 1.00
C LEU A 402 -6.99 -27.07 1.76
N TYR A 403 -8.16 -26.53 2.10
CA TYR A 403 -9.21 -27.20 2.85
C TYR A 403 -10.44 -27.54 1.99
N GLY A 404 -10.38 -27.34 0.67
CA GLY A 404 -11.46 -27.65 -0.25
C GLY A 404 -12.60 -26.61 -0.28
N PHE A 405 -12.31 -25.35 0.07
CA PHE A 405 -13.27 -24.25 0.04
C PHE A 405 -12.77 -23.07 -0.78
N ARG A 406 -13.72 -22.20 -1.15
CA ARG A 406 -13.47 -20.84 -1.64
C ARG A 406 -14.63 -19.92 -1.31
N HIS A 407 -14.42 -18.62 -1.32
CA HIS A 407 -15.46 -17.62 -1.26
C HIS A 407 -16.43 -17.73 -2.45
N ARG A 408 -17.70 -17.38 -2.25
CA ARG A 408 -18.70 -17.38 -3.32
C ARG A 408 -18.41 -16.33 -4.40
N SER A 409 -17.91 -15.18 -3.98
CA SER A 409 -17.37 -14.07 -4.78
C SER A 409 -16.38 -13.29 -3.92
N LEU A 410 -15.55 -12.43 -4.52
CA LEU A 410 -14.59 -11.61 -3.76
C LEU A 410 -15.26 -10.59 -2.83
N THR A 411 -16.52 -10.27 -3.06
CA THR A 411 -17.31 -9.36 -2.21
C THR A 411 -18.13 -10.06 -1.13
N ASN A 412 -18.07 -11.40 -1.05
CA ASN A 412 -18.95 -12.17 -0.17
C ASN A 412 -18.16 -13.04 0.83
N PRO A 413 -18.36 -12.85 2.15
CA PRO A 413 -17.66 -13.63 3.16
C PRO A 413 -18.11 -15.10 3.21
N LYS A 414 -19.25 -15.46 2.60
CA LYS A 414 -19.72 -16.85 2.56
C LYS A 414 -18.85 -17.69 1.64
N VAL A 415 -18.53 -18.90 2.09
CA VAL A 415 -17.76 -19.89 1.33
C VAL A 415 -18.65 -20.94 0.66
N LYS A 416 -18.09 -21.65 -0.31
CA LYS A 416 -18.64 -22.83 -0.98
C LYS A 416 -17.54 -23.90 -1.15
N PRO A 417 -17.87 -25.20 -1.13
CA PRO A 417 -16.93 -26.25 -1.46
C PRO A 417 -16.42 -26.13 -2.91
N VAL A 418 -15.17 -26.50 -3.15
CA VAL A 418 -14.60 -26.63 -4.52
C VAL A 418 -14.44 -28.07 -4.98
N ALA A 419 -14.50 -29.04 -4.06
CA ALA A 419 -14.41 -30.46 -4.37
C ALA A 419 -15.37 -31.28 -3.50
N ASN A 420 -15.74 -32.46 -3.98
CA ASN A 420 -16.50 -33.43 -3.18
C ASN A 420 -15.65 -33.95 -2.02
N ARG A 421 -16.29 -34.20 -0.88
CA ARG A 421 -15.62 -34.82 0.27
C ARG A 421 -15.14 -36.22 -0.10
N THR A 422 -13.90 -36.52 0.24
CA THR A 422 -13.28 -37.83 0.02
C THR A 422 -12.96 -38.49 1.36
N ALA A 423 -13.10 -39.82 1.44
CA ALA A 423 -12.61 -40.61 2.55
C ALA A 423 -11.07 -40.79 2.53
N SER A 424 -10.42 -40.34 1.45
CA SER A 424 -8.97 -40.44 1.24
C SER A 424 -8.32 -39.06 1.07
N PRO A 425 -8.30 -38.20 2.12
CA PRO A 425 -7.86 -36.80 2.02
C PRO A 425 -6.38 -36.62 1.68
N LEU A 426 -5.56 -37.68 1.76
CA LEU A 426 -4.12 -37.60 1.52
C LEU A 426 -3.71 -37.88 0.06
N GLN A 427 -4.59 -38.44 -0.76
CA GLN A 427 -4.23 -38.86 -2.13
C GLN A 427 -3.80 -37.71 -3.05
N ASN A 428 -4.31 -36.50 -2.82
CA ASN A 428 -3.98 -35.31 -3.61
C ASN A 428 -3.21 -34.23 -2.82
N LYS A 429 -2.63 -34.59 -1.68
CA LYS A 429 -2.05 -33.62 -0.73
C LYS A 429 -0.96 -32.75 -1.34
N GLU A 430 -0.02 -33.35 -2.09
CA GLU A 430 1.11 -32.62 -2.66
C GLU A 430 0.67 -31.60 -3.72
N ALA A 431 -0.31 -31.94 -4.56
CA ALA A 431 -0.87 -31.01 -5.53
C ALA A 431 -1.63 -29.87 -4.84
N SER A 432 -2.36 -30.16 -3.77
CA SER A 432 -3.09 -29.14 -3.00
C SER A 432 -2.17 -28.18 -2.25
N LEU A 433 -0.97 -28.61 -1.85
CA LEU A 433 -0.01 -27.79 -1.11
C LEU A 433 0.82 -26.84 -1.98
N LYS A 434 0.74 -26.96 -3.32
CA LYS A 434 1.40 -26.03 -4.25
C LYS A 434 0.66 -24.70 -4.27
N MET A 435 1.16 -23.76 -3.46
CA MET A 435 0.58 -22.43 -3.31
C MET A 435 0.65 -21.58 -4.58
N ASP A 436 1.54 -21.92 -5.51
CA ASP A 436 1.74 -21.30 -6.82
C ASP A 436 0.86 -21.91 -7.94
N ALA A 437 0.09 -22.96 -7.64
CA ALA A 437 -0.74 -23.62 -8.64
C ALA A 437 -1.95 -22.75 -9.01
N LYS A 438 -2.33 -22.75 -10.31
CA LYS A 438 -3.56 -22.10 -10.77
C LYS A 438 -4.78 -22.54 -9.96
N ILE A 439 -5.61 -21.58 -9.56
CA ILE A 439 -6.86 -21.82 -8.84
C ILE A 439 -7.94 -22.13 -9.87
N GLU A 440 -8.55 -23.32 -9.80
CA GLU A 440 -9.69 -23.65 -10.66
C GLU A 440 -10.90 -22.79 -10.26
N THR A 441 -11.41 -22.01 -11.23
CA THR A 441 -12.49 -21.04 -11.04
C THR A 441 -13.88 -21.64 -11.20
#